data_AF-A0AA39DR32-F1
#
_entry.id   AF-A0AA39DR32-F1
#
_cell.length_a   1.000
_cell.length_b   1.000
_cell.length_c   1.000
_cell.angle_alpha   90.00
_cell.angle_beta   90.00
_cell.angle_gamma   90.00
#
_symmetry.space_group_name_H-M   'P 1'
#
loop_
_entity.id
_entity.type
_entity.pdbx_description
1 polymer ?
#
loop_
_entity_poly.entity_id
_entity_poly.type
_entity_poly.pdbx_seq_one_letter_code
_entity_poly.pdbx_strand_id
1 'polypeptide(L)' 'MPLSRAFQKLVEGGLLTPLAPRPLPQPVPPRFRMDLHCSYHQGPGHDTDHCTALRHAIQDLIDQGLVNLG' A
#
# COMPACT_ATOMS: atom_id res chain seq x y z
N MET A 1 7.61 -6.35 10.94
CA MET A 1 7.39 -6.90 9.57
C MET A 1 7.28 -5.74 8.57
N PRO A 2 7.90 -5.78 7.37
CA PRO A 2 7.69 -4.78 6.32
C PRO A 2 6.22 -4.72 5.86
N LEU A 3 5.70 -3.55 5.47
CA LEU A 3 4.33 -3.42 4.95
C LEU A 3 4.16 -4.14 3.62
N SER A 4 5.21 -4.20 2.79
CA SER A 4 5.24 -4.99 1.56
C SER A 4 4.91 -6.47 1.83
N ARG A 5 5.51 -7.05 2.87
CA ARG A 5 5.24 -8.43 3.29
C ARG A 5 3.85 -8.58 3.93
N ALA A 6 3.42 -7.60 4.73
CA ALA A 6 2.07 -7.60 5.30
C ALA A 6 1.01 -7.59 4.20
N PHE A 7 1.17 -6.68 3.23
CA PHE A 7 0.28 -6.53 2.09
C PHE A 7 0.17 -7.81 1.28
N GLN A 8 1.30 -8.46 0.96
CA GLN A 8 1.29 -9.74 0.25
C GLN A 8 0.42 -10.78 0.97
N LYS A 9 0.63 -10.98 2.28
CA LYS A 9 -0.15 -11.93 3.08
C LYS A 9 -1.64 -11.58 3.12
N LEU A 10 -1.97 -10.29 3.20
CA LEU A 10 -3.36 -9.83 3.25
C LEU A 10 -4.09 -9.98 1.91
N VAL A 11 -3.37 -9.83 0.80
CA VAL A 11 -3.88 -10.15 -0.54
C VAL A 11 -4.08 -11.65 -0.70
N GLU A 12 -3.10 -12.47 -0.30
CA GLU A 12 -3.22 -13.93 -0.31
C GLU A 12 -4.39 -14.42 0.57
N GLY A 13 -4.64 -13.75 1.71
CA GLY A 13 -5.77 -14.01 2.60
C GLY A 13 -7.09 -13.39 2.17
N GLY A 14 -7.13 -12.66 1.04
CA GLY A 14 -8.35 -12.02 0.53
C GLY A 14 -8.89 -10.84 1.36
N LEU A 15 -8.09 -10.32 2.30
CA LEU A 15 -8.49 -9.23 3.19
C LEU A 15 -8.20 -7.85 2.60
N LEU A 16 -7.24 -7.77 1.68
CA LEU A 16 -6.95 -6.56 0.90
C LEU A 16 -6.85 -6.91 -0.57
N THR A 17 -7.13 -5.93 -1.42
CA THR A 17 -6.84 -5.98 -2.85
C THR A 17 -5.99 -4.77 -3.23
N PRO A 18 -5.08 -4.90 -4.20
CA PRO A 18 -4.39 -3.74 -4.74
C PRO A 18 -5.41 -2.80 -5.38
N LEU A 19 -5.25 -1.49 -5.14
CA LEU A 19 -6.10 -0.47 -5.73
C LEU A 19 -5.87 -0.39 -7.23
N ALA A 20 -6.92 -0.03 -7.98
CA ALA A 20 -6.78 0.25 -9.40
C ALA A 20 -5.71 1.34 -9.64
N PRO A 21 -4.85 1.18 -10.66
CA PRO A 21 -3.85 2.19 -10.99
C PRO A 21 -4.52 3.54 -11.24
N ARG A 22 -3.98 4.60 -10.62
CA ARG A 22 -4.44 5.96 -10.88
C ARG A 22 -3.55 6.65 -11.91
N PRO A 23 -4.10 7.55 -12.74
CA PRO A 23 -3.29 8.40 -13.60
C PRO A 23 -2.24 9.17 -12.79
N LEU A 24 -1.12 9.49 -13.43
CA LEU A 24 -0.08 10.31 -12.80
C LEU A 24 -0.66 11.68 -12.40
N PRO A 25 -0.36 12.17 -11.18
CA PRO A 25 -0.80 13.48 -10.75
C PRO A 25 -0.20 14.57 -11.65
N GLN A 26 -1.00 15.55 -12.03
CA GLN A 26 -0.57 16.71 -12.82
C GLN A 26 -0.89 18.01 -12.06
N PRO A 27 0.12 18.84 -11.73
CA PRO A 27 1.55 18.64 -12.01
C PRO A 27 2.17 17.53 -11.15
N VAL A 28 3.27 16.94 -11.63
CA VAL A 28 4.01 15.91 -10.89
C VAL A 28 4.65 16.54 -9.65
N PRO A 29 4.37 16.04 -8.42
CA PRO A 29 4.96 16.60 -7.21
C PRO A 29 6.49 16.51 -7.18
N PRO A 30 7.22 17.46 -6.55
CA PRO A 30 8.69 17.43 -6.48
C PRO A 30 9.29 16.17 -5.83
N ARG A 31 8.52 15.52 -4.95
CA ARG A 31 8.93 14.29 -4.24
C ARG A 31 8.48 13.01 -4.95
N PHE A 32 7.86 13.13 -6.14
CA PHE A 32 7.38 11.98 -6.88
C PHE A 32 8.56 11.20 -7.48
N ARG A 33 8.68 9.93 -7.10
CA ARG A 33 9.77 9.05 -7.51
C ARG A 33 9.31 8.08 -8.58
N MET A 34 9.70 8.31 -9.83
CA MET A 34 9.39 7.43 -10.97
C MET A 34 10.08 6.06 -10.86
N ASP A 35 11.18 6.00 -10.11
CA ASP A 35 11.99 4.80 -9.87
C ASP A 35 11.43 3.89 -8.77
N LEU A 36 10.48 4.36 -7.97
CA LEU A 36 9.84 3.60 -6.91
C LEU A 36 8.46 3.13 -7.34
N HIS A 37 8.03 1.97 -6.85
CA HIS A 37 6.74 1.38 -7.16
C HIS A 37 6.03 0.89 -5.90
N CYS A 38 4.76 1.25 -5.76
CA CYS A 38 3.89 0.80 -4.67
C CYS A 38 2.91 -0.24 -5.19
N SER A 39 3.04 -1.48 -4.72
CA SER A 39 2.18 -2.60 -5.13
C SER A 39 0.72 -2.37 -4.73
N TYR A 40 0.46 -1.66 -3.63
CA TYR A 40 -0.91 -1.33 -3.20
C TYR A 40 -1.60 -0.32 -4.14
N HIS A 41 -0.86 0.65 -4.69
CA HIS A 41 -1.39 1.63 -5.65
C HIS A 41 -1.20 1.22 -7.11
N GLN A 42 -0.44 0.15 -7.38
CA GLN A 42 -0.05 -0.31 -8.71
C GLN A 42 0.62 0.78 -9.56
N GLY A 43 1.43 1.64 -8.95
CA GLY A 43 1.99 2.80 -9.66
C GLY A 43 3.21 3.42 -8.99
N PRO A 44 3.87 4.37 -9.69
CA PRO A 44 5.07 5.01 -9.19
C PRO A 44 4.78 6.09 -8.15
N GLY A 45 5.84 6.56 -7.50
CA GLY A 45 5.82 7.71 -6.59
C GLY A 45 6.43 7.44 -5.23
N HIS A 46 6.18 6.26 -4.66
CA HIS A 46 6.72 5.74 -3.40
C HIS A 46 6.74 4.21 -3.44
N ASP A 47 7.51 3.58 -2.56
CA ASP A 47 7.47 2.12 -2.39
C ASP A 47 6.33 1.68 -1.45
N THR A 48 6.02 0.39 -1.45
CA THR A 48 4.95 -0.19 -0.61
C THR A 48 5.19 0.00 0.89
N ASP A 49 6.45 0.00 1.35
CA ASP A 49 6.81 0.11 2.77
C ASP A 49 6.59 1.52 3.34
N HIS A 50 6.65 2.53 2.48
CA HIS A 50 6.35 3.93 2.80
C HIS A 50 4.93 4.34 2.42
N CYS A 51 4.06 3.39 2.06
CA CYS A 51 2.69 3.70 1.69
C CYS A 51 1.82 4.03 2.91
N THR A 52 1.53 5.31 3.11
CA THR A 52 0.65 5.78 4.19
C THR A 52 -0.77 5.23 4.07
N ALA A 53 -1.34 5.18 2.85
CA ALA A 53 -2.67 4.63 2.63
C ALA A 53 -2.76 3.13 3.00
N LEU A 54 -1.74 2.35 2.66
CA LEU A 54 -1.65 0.94 3.05
C LEU A 54 -1.53 0.79 4.57
N ARG A 55 -0.71 1.63 5.22
CA ARG A 55 -0.58 1.62 6.68
C ARG A 55 -1.91 1.84 7.37
N HIS A 56 -2.73 2.78 6.89
CA HIS A 56 -4.07 3.02 7.41
C HIS A 56 -5.00 1.83 7.16
N ALA A 57 -5.05 1.31 5.94
CA ALA A 57 -5.90 0.14 5.63
C ALA A 57 -5.56 -1.09 6.48
N ILE A 58 -4.27 -1.32 6.76
CA ILE A 58 -3.83 -2.39 7.64
C ILE A 58 -4.24 -2.11 9.09
N GLN A 59 -4.08 -0.87 9.57
CA GLN A 59 -4.50 -0.50 10.93
C GLN A 59 -6.00 -0.68 11.11
N ASP A 60 -6.82 -0.30 10.12
CA ASP A 60 -8.27 -0.49 10.15
C ASP A 60 -8.64 -1.98 10.30
N LEU A 61 -7.90 -2.90 9.67
CA LEU A 61 -8.11 -4.34 9.82
C LEU A 61 -7.71 -4.84 11.22
N ILE A 62 -6.67 -4.27 11.82
CA ILE A 62 -6.23 -4.58 13.19
C ILE A 62 -7.30 -4.11 14.18
N ASP A 63 -7.78 -2.88 14.02
CA ASP A 63 -8.77 -2.26 14.91
C ASP A 63 -10.13 -2.98 14.84
N GLN A 64 -10.45 -3.58 13.69
CA GLN A 64 -11.61 -4.48 13.51
C GLN A 64 -11.38 -5.90 14.07
N GLY A 65 -10.16 -6.23 14.51
CA GLY A 65 -9.80 -7.56 14.99
C GLY A 65 -9.72 -8.63 13.89
N LEU A 66 -9.68 -8.23 12.62
CA LEU A 66 -9.61 -9.15 11.47
C LEU A 66 -8.20 -9.70 11.24
N VAL A 67 -7.18 -8.98 11.70
CA VAL A 67 -5.77 -9.37 11.55
C VAL A 67 -5.00 -9.11 12.84
N ASN A 68 -4.07 -10.00 13.15
CA ASN A 68 -3.08 -9.79 14.20
C ASN A 68 -1.69 -9.86 13.55
N LEU A 69 -1.04 -8.72 13.44
CA LEU A 69 0.29 -8.59 12.89
C LEU A 69 1.33 -8.58 14.03
N GLY A 70 1.38 -9.69 14.77
CA GLY A 70 2.45 -9.96 15.75
C GLY A 70 3.83 -10.03 15.10
#